data_AF-A0A6U5LJJ3-F1
#
_entry.id   AF-A0A6U5LJJ3-F1
#
_cell.length_a   1.000
_cell.length_b   1.000
_cell.length_c   1.000
_cell.angle_alpha   90.00
_cell.angle_beta   90.00
_cell.angle_gamma   90.00
#
_symmetry.space_group_name_H-M   'P 1'
#
loop_
_entity.id
_entity.type
_entity.pdbx_description
1 polymer ?
#
loop_
_entity_poly.entity_id
_entity_poly.type
_entity_poly.pdbx_seq_one_letter_code
_entity_poly.pdbx_strand_id
1 'polypeptide(L)'
;MVYFASLIVTALVGQAQAYTSIAGYYPGSDVTDHLNLDLDQKDLETNLSLLTEGCLTRGKDIYENGGHSMSIAYLKLDSDFDVNSIASGTLFTGSTNAGQIVLARKYDGNLEAGILKLQYEVSGQSPCYVGGLNVKDFSGCFVAVGTVTDGTNTLSYTYDMTTKNMNGRTLSGLSSVLNVDMANEANFKIFETYYGRADYSYHWVTSAFEGTSTNFTRGNADFTNYSLIGKTEAIKKGSVHMGVGHYALHEFENALKLCELDVDSRELSRARWDEGVALYTGSMEGTEGTDRQGKFPYTLAEKRCENFKTCGDGADSSDDNVKSWVNINLMAQFRRGKSALFQKDCDGAQAALDNISSLIYIPLIQSTLRYAYMAQLLQGDNSDQNEQDKVKAEGAVFAAAVLPKVYAIDPDAAEIIYANMKTGATETVFSEVKDAFESVYHGFRINCNQIGGLIEASSDTPYDGAERCRANTGLTNESKEEFKIEGFKKKMTCSELANISLQYRNVICVTPGVAETCRGTCLGTCGCYDDPNQEYLNKQETEIVGTCEDLFTDFKYAEKCNKIENLLFFCPDVCDGWCDHIPFGKK
;
A
#
# COMPACT_ATOMS: atom_id res chain seq x y z
N MET A 1 48.74 -42.94 0.38
CA MET A 1 49.31 -42.38 -0.87
C MET A 1 48.24 -42.54 -1.93
N VAL A 2 47.45 -41.51 -2.24
CA VAL A 2 47.73 -40.24 -2.96
C VAL A 2 46.94 -40.31 -4.29
N TYR A 3 45.88 -39.49 -4.33
CA TYR A 3 45.31 -38.73 -5.45
C TYR A 3 45.06 -39.40 -6.81
N PHE A 4 43.80 -39.44 -7.26
CA PHE A 4 43.19 -38.45 -8.17
C PHE A 4 41.82 -38.94 -8.66
N ALA A 5 40.75 -38.25 -8.29
CA ALA A 5 39.53 -38.04 -9.09
C ALA A 5 38.62 -37.06 -8.33
N SER A 6 39.07 -35.81 -8.20
CA SER A 6 38.17 -34.70 -7.93
C SER A 6 37.42 -34.44 -9.23
N LEU A 7 36.17 -34.89 -9.29
CA LEU A 7 35.21 -34.48 -10.32
C LEU A 7 34.09 -33.74 -9.59
N ILE A 8 34.29 -32.43 -9.62
CA ILE A 8 33.33 -31.36 -9.39
C ILE A 8 31.95 -31.79 -9.92
N VAL A 9 31.01 -32.02 -9.02
CA VAL A 9 29.58 -31.86 -9.30
C VAL A 9 29.13 -30.58 -8.61
N THR A 10 29.68 -29.46 -9.08
CA THR A 10 29.03 -28.16 -9.02
C THR A 10 28.50 -27.92 -10.44
N ALA A 11 27.56 -28.75 -10.85
CA ALA A 11 26.82 -28.53 -12.08
C ALA A 11 25.77 -27.46 -11.78
N LEU A 12 26.03 -26.27 -12.32
CA LEU A 12 25.08 -25.20 -12.62
C LEU A 12 23.63 -25.71 -12.72
N VAL A 13 22.81 -25.35 -11.73
CA VAL A 13 21.43 -24.94 -12.03
C VAL A 13 21.43 -23.41 -11.98
N GLY A 14 22.23 -22.82 -12.86
CA GLY A 14 21.96 -21.48 -13.38
C GLY A 14 20.97 -21.62 -14.52
N GLN A 15 19.79 -22.19 -14.26
CA GLN A 15 18.64 -21.81 -15.06
C GLN A 15 18.16 -20.52 -14.42
N ALA A 16 18.35 -19.40 -15.13
CA ALA A 16 17.54 -18.22 -14.94
C ALA A 16 16.10 -18.60 -15.28
N GLN A 17 15.45 -19.35 -14.39
CA GLN A 17 14.02 -19.50 -14.44
C GLN A 17 13.51 -18.17 -13.93
N ALA A 18 13.06 -17.32 -14.85
CA ALA A 18 12.40 -16.09 -14.49
C ALA A 18 11.28 -16.44 -13.50
N TYR A 19 11.29 -15.80 -12.34
CA TYR A 19 10.20 -15.91 -11.39
C TYR A 19 8.90 -15.50 -12.07
N THR A 20 7.80 -16.14 -11.68
CA THR A 20 6.47 -15.85 -12.23
C THR A 20 6.16 -14.36 -12.08
N SER A 21 5.64 -13.74 -13.14
CA SER A 21 5.25 -12.32 -13.06
C SER A 21 4.06 -12.12 -12.14
N ILE A 22 3.97 -10.93 -11.56
CA ILE A 22 2.95 -10.49 -10.62
C ILE A 22 2.32 -9.25 -11.23
N ALA A 23 1.11 -9.36 -11.79
CA ALA A 23 0.46 -8.23 -12.48
C ALA A 23 1.34 -7.50 -13.52
N GLY A 24 2.14 -8.24 -14.29
CA GLY A 24 3.08 -7.72 -15.30
C GLY A 24 4.42 -7.24 -14.73
N TYR A 25 4.65 -7.35 -13.42
CA TYR A 25 5.95 -7.14 -12.78
C TYR A 25 6.76 -8.44 -12.72
N TYR A 26 8.02 -8.42 -13.12
CA TYR A 26 8.90 -9.60 -13.09
C TYR A 26 9.87 -9.52 -11.90
N PRO A 27 9.63 -10.19 -10.77
CA PRO A 27 10.50 -10.10 -9.61
C PRO A 27 11.90 -10.66 -9.91
N GLY A 28 12.90 -10.09 -9.25
CA GLY A 28 14.29 -10.55 -9.24
C GLY A 28 14.61 -11.56 -8.14
N SER A 29 13.74 -11.71 -7.15
CA SER A 29 13.80 -12.69 -6.06
C SER A 29 12.56 -13.59 -6.01
N ASP A 30 12.64 -14.67 -5.23
CA ASP A 30 11.47 -15.50 -4.94
C ASP A 30 10.59 -14.84 -3.87
N VAL A 31 9.42 -14.37 -4.29
CA VAL A 31 8.42 -13.74 -3.42
C VAL A 31 7.12 -14.54 -3.33
N THR A 32 7.12 -15.79 -3.81
CA THR A 32 5.93 -16.67 -3.82
C THR A 32 5.34 -16.82 -2.43
N ASP A 33 6.21 -16.99 -1.43
CA ASP A 33 5.81 -17.12 -0.03
C ASP A 33 5.20 -15.83 0.55
N HIS A 34 5.64 -14.66 0.10
CA HIS A 34 5.08 -13.36 0.50
C HIS A 34 3.70 -13.12 -0.13
N LEU A 35 3.55 -13.44 -1.42
CA LEU A 35 2.29 -13.36 -2.17
C LEU A 35 1.17 -14.19 -1.53
N ASN A 36 1.54 -15.31 -0.90
CA ASN A 36 0.58 -16.23 -0.29
C ASN A 36 -0.11 -15.68 0.97
N LEU A 37 0.35 -14.58 1.57
CA LEU A 37 -0.43 -13.91 2.63
C LEU A 37 -1.79 -13.41 2.14
N ASP A 38 -1.94 -13.18 0.83
CA ASP A 38 -3.23 -12.86 0.19
C ASP A 38 -4.24 -14.00 0.38
N LEU A 39 -3.78 -15.26 0.42
CA LEU A 39 -4.61 -16.43 0.71
C LEU A 39 -5.02 -16.49 2.19
N ASP A 40 -4.15 -16.10 3.13
CA ASP A 40 -4.50 -15.96 4.56
C ASP A 40 -5.63 -14.93 4.71
N GLN A 41 -5.50 -13.78 4.02
CA GLN A 41 -6.55 -12.77 4.01
C GLN A 41 -7.84 -13.29 3.36
N LYS A 42 -7.75 -14.06 2.27
CA LYS A 42 -8.92 -14.67 1.63
C LYS A 42 -9.67 -15.60 2.59
N ASP A 43 -8.94 -16.45 3.31
CA ASP A 43 -9.55 -17.38 4.26
C ASP A 43 -10.12 -16.66 5.48
N LEU A 44 -9.45 -15.59 5.95
CA LEU A 44 -9.99 -14.69 6.96
C LEU A 44 -11.32 -14.08 6.52
N GLU A 45 -11.36 -13.45 5.34
CA GLU A 45 -12.57 -12.84 4.78
C GLU A 45 -13.69 -13.87 4.60
N THR A 46 -13.36 -15.06 4.09
CA THR A 46 -14.33 -16.14 3.86
C THR A 46 -14.96 -16.59 5.17
N ASN A 47 -14.14 -16.81 6.21
CA ASN A 47 -14.63 -17.22 7.51
C ASN A 47 -15.46 -16.12 8.20
N LEU A 48 -15.02 -14.86 8.13
CA LEU A 48 -15.76 -13.74 8.73
C LEU A 48 -17.10 -13.49 8.03
N SER A 49 -17.17 -13.71 6.72
CA SER A 49 -18.40 -13.57 5.93
C SER A 49 -19.49 -14.61 6.27
N LEU A 50 -19.15 -15.64 7.05
CA LEU A 50 -20.15 -16.60 7.55
C LEU A 50 -21.11 -15.98 8.57
N LEU A 51 -20.68 -14.93 9.30
CA LEU A 51 -21.48 -14.25 10.33
C LEU A 51 -22.10 -15.21 11.37
N THR A 52 -21.40 -16.30 11.69
CA THR A 52 -21.85 -17.34 12.62
C THR A 52 -21.20 -17.21 14.00
N GLU A 53 -21.75 -17.92 14.98
CA GLU A 53 -21.09 -18.10 16.28
C GLU A 53 -19.67 -18.68 16.09
N GLY A 54 -18.69 -18.06 16.74
CA GLY A 54 -17.28 -18.43 16.62
C GLY A 54 -16.57 -17.99 15.34
N CYS A 55 -17.22 -17.27 14.40
CA CYS A 55 -16.51 -16.75 13.22
C CYS A 55 -15.38 -15.79 13.63
N LEU A 56 -15.58 -14.94 14.64
CA LEU A 56 -14.51 -14.07 15.17
C LEU A 56 -13.36 -14.87 15.78
N THR A 57 -13.65 -15.94 16.52
CA THR A 57 -12.62 -16.81 17.11
C THR A 57 -11.77 -17.49 16.03
N ARG A 58 -12.41 -18.11 15.04
CA ARG A 58 -11.70 -18.74 13.92
C ARG A 58 -10.98 -17.72 13.04
N GLY A 59 -11.56 -16.54 12.86
CA GLY A 59 -10.93 -15.45 12.12
C GLY A 59 -9.69 -14.94 12.84
N LYS A 60 -9.73 -14.82 14.17
CA LYS A 60 -8.58 -14.46 14.98
C LYS A 60 -7.47 -15.51 14.87
N ASP A 61 -7.82 -16.79 14.84
CA ASP A 61 -6.84 -17.87 14.63
C ASP A 61 -6.12 -17.76 13.27
N ILE A 62 -6.84 -17.47 12.18
CA ILE A 62 -6.23 -17.21 10.87
C ILE A 62 -5.36 -15.95 10.89
N TYR A 63 -5.84 -14.85 11.50
CA TYR A 63 -5.10 -13.59 11.58
C TYR A 63 -3.80 -13.71 12.38
N GLU A 64 -3.83 -14.45 13.50
CA GLU A 64 -2.70 -14.61 14.42
C GLU A 64 -1.72 -15.69 13.95
N ASN A 65 -2.23 -16.81 13.46
CA ASN A 65 -1.43 -18.01 13.18
C ASN A 65 -1.23 -18.32 11.69
N GLY A 66 -1.84 -17.54 10.78
CA GLY A 66 -1.67 -17.67 9.32
C GLY A 66 -1.98 -19.08 8.79
N GLY A 67 -1.51 -19.36 7.59
CA GLY A 67 -1.69 -20.69 7.01
C GLY A 67 -0.94 -20.97 5.72
N HIS A 68 -0.75 -19.93 4.90
CA HIS A 68 -0.22 -20.05 3.54
C HIS A 68 1.19 -19.51 3.37
N SER A 69 1.67 -18.71 4.32
CA SER A 69 2.94 -17.99 4.25
C SER A 69 3.93 -18.45 5.33
N MET A 70 5.18 -18.68 4.95
CA MET A 70 6.28 -19.13 5.80
C MET A 70 5.90 -20.33 6.68
N SER A 71 5.36 -21.39 6.09
CA SER A 71 5.08 -22.63 6.83
C SER A 71 6.39 -23.25 7.33
N ILE A 72 6.44 -23.60 8.62
CA ILE A 72 7.62 -24.14 9.32
C ILE A 72 7.22 -25.40 10.09
N ALA A 73 7.95 -26.48 9.84
CA ALA A 73 7.87 -27.72 10.60
C ALA A 73 8.78 -27.67 11.83
N TYR A 74 8.24 -28.01 13.00
CA TYR A 74 8.97 -28.11 14.27
C TYR A 74 9.23 -29.58 14.55
N LEU A 75 10.30 -30.11 13.97
CA LEU A 75 10.63 -31.52 14.01
C LEU A 75 11.37 -31.85 15.30
N LYS A 76 10.79 -32.71 16.14
CA LYS A 76 11.51 -33.21 17.32
C LYS A 76 12.44 -34.34 16.88
N LEU A 77 13.73 -34.13 17.06
CA LEU A 77 14.76 -35.11 16.70
C LEU A 77 14.75 -36.27 17.71
N ASP A 78 15.01 -37.47 17.20
CA ASP A 78 15.12 -38.67 18.04
C ASP A 78 16.48 -38.75 18.78
N SER A 79 17.46 -37.96 18.34
CA SER A 79 18.81 -37.87 18.91
C SER A 79 19.08 -36.47 19.48
N ASP A 80 20.04 -36.38 20.41
CA ASP A 80 20.53 -35.12 20.99
C ASP A 80 21.47 -34.37 20.01
N PHE A 81 21.11 -34.32 18.73
CA PHE A 81 21.90 -33.62 17.71
C PHE A 81 21.90 -32.11 17.99
N ASP A 82 23.08 -31.49 17.96
CA ASP A 82 23.21 -30.04 18.11
C ASP A 82 22.78 -29.33 16.82
N VAL A 83 21.50 -28.97 16.76
CA VAL A 83 20.90 -28.25 15.63
C VAL A 83 21.58 -26.89 15.36
N ASN A 84 22.29 -26.31 16.35
CA ASN A 84 23.00 -25.04 16.16
C ASN A 84 24.27 -25.20 15.32
N SER A 85 24.78 -26.43 15.17
CA SER A 85 25.92 -26.71 14.28
C SER A 85 25.59 -26.56 12.79
N ILE A 86 24.31 -26.52 12.44
CA ILE A 86 23.83 -26.34 11.07
C ILE A 86 23.51 -24.85 10.85
N ALA A 87 24.03 -24.27 9.77
CA ALA A 87 23.75 -22.89 9.39
C ALA A 87 22.26 -22.67 9.05
N SER A 88 21.74 -21.48 9.34
CA SER A 88 20.43 -21.07 8.81
C SER A 88 20.43 -21.09 7.28
N GLY A 89 19.28 -21.39 6.66
CA GLY A 89 19.14 -21.48 5.21
C GLY A 89 19.66 -22.77 4.58
N THR A 90 20.31 -23.66 5.36
CA THR A 90 20.73 -24.99 4.88
C THR A 90 19.53 -25.77 4.38
N LEU A 91 19.63 -26.28 3.15
CA LEU A 91 18.58 -27.05 2.50
C LEU A 91 18.54 -28.48 3.06
N PHE A 92 17.35 -28.91 3.46
CA PHE A 92 17.00 -30.25 3.85
C PHE A 92 16.05 -30.88 2.83
N THR A 93 16.17 -32.19 2.71
CA THR A 93 15.24 -33.02 1.94
C THR A 93 14.59 -34.04 2.87
N GLY A 94 13.31 -34.31 2.65
CA GLY A 94 12.57 -35.38 3.32
C GLY A 94 11.43 -35.87 2.43
N SER A 95 10.37 -36.41 3.02
CA SER A 95 9.26 -36.97 2.25
C SER A 95 7.89 -36.58 2.80
N THR A 96 6.88 -36.60 1.93
CA THR A 96 5.44 -36.53 2.29
C THR A 96 4.88 -37.92 2.60
N ASN A 97 3.65 -37.98 3.13
CA ASN A 97 2.94 -39.27 3.32
C ASN A 97 2.75 -40.06 2.01
N ALA A 98 2.74 -39.36 0.86
CA ALA A 98 2.65 -39.97 -0.46
C ALA A 98 4.04 -40.38 -1.02
N GLY A 99 5.13 -40.20 -0.26
CA GLY A 99 6.49 -40.51 -0.68
C GLY A 99 7.10 -39.50 -1.66
N GLN A 100 6.50 -38.32 -1.82
CA GLN A 100 7.06 -37.25 -2.65
C GLN A 100 8.17 -36.52 -1.90
N ILE A 101 9.16 -35.98 -2.62
CA ILE A 101 10.28 -35.23 -2.02
C ILE A 101 9.78 -33.87 -1.52
N VAL A 102 10.10 -33.55 -0.27
CA VAL A 102 9.88 -32.22 0.33
C VAL A 102 11.22 -31.51 0.45
N LEU A 103 11.26 -30.25 0.02
CA LEU A 103 12.39 -29.34 0.20
C LEU A 103 12.04 -28.32 1.29
N ALA A 104 12.96 -28.12 2.23
CA ALA A 104 12.79 -27.14 3.29
C ALA A 104 14.14 -26.60 3.74
N ARG A 105 14.19 -25.35 4.20
CA ARG A 105 15.42 -24.74 4.73
C ARG A 105 15.39 -24.65 6.25
N LYS A 106 16.54 -24.84 6.89
CA LYS A 106 16.68 -24.57 8.31
C LYS A 106 16.30 -23.13 8.61
N TYR A 107 15.33 -22.96 9.51
CA TYR A 107 14.86 -21.67 9.99
C TYR A 107 15.61 -21.25 11.26
N ASP A 108 15.92 -19.96 11.42
CA ASP A 108 16.85 -19.45 12.45
C ASP A 108 16.18 -19.03 13.78
N GLY A 109 14.86 -19.14 13.91
CA GLY A 109 14.19 -18.64 15.12
C GLY A 109 14.51 -19.46 16.37
N ASN A 110 14.67 -18.80 17.53
CA ASN A 110 14.88 -19.35 18.90
C ASN A 110 14.91 -20.88 18.96
N LEU A 111 16.11 -21.46 18.79
CA LEU A 111 16.30 -22.91 18.66
C LEU A 111 16.15 -23.57 20.03
N GLU A 112 15.09 -24.38 20.18
CA GLU A 112 14.94 -25.28 21.32
C GLU A 112 15.82 -26.51 21.10
N ALA A 113 16.52 -26.96 22.15
CA ALA A 113 17.37 -28.14 22.06
C ALA A 113 16.55 -29.37 21.61
N GLY A 114 17.05 -30.08 20.60
CA GLY A 114 16.37 -31.24 20.02
C GLY A 114 15.21 -30.93 19.08
N ILE A 115 14.92 -29.65 18.78
CA ILE A 115 13.92 -29.24 17.80
C ILE A 115 14.60 -28.64 16.57
N LEU A 116 14.45 -29.30 15.42
CA LEU A 116 14.88 -28.77 14.12
C LEU A 116 13.70 -28.07 13.46
N LYS A 117 13.84 -26.77 13.20
CA LYS A 117 12.84 -25.97 12.49
C LYS A 117 13.16 -25.90 11.01
N LEU A 118 12.26 -26.37 10.16
CA LEU A 118 12.42 -26.37 8.71
C LEU A 118 11.28 -25.60 8.04
N GLN A 119 11.61 -24.49 7.37
CA GLN A 119 10.67 -23.74 6.54
C GLN A 119 10.50 -24.44 5.19
N TYR A 120 9.26 -24.77 4.82
CA TYR A 120 8.95 -25.40 3.54
C TYR A 120 9.25 -24.46 2.36
N GLU A 121 9.79 -25.01 1.28
CA GLU A 121 9.90 -24.30 0.00
C GLU A 121 8.55 -24.29 -0.70
N VAL A 122 8.08 -23.12 -1.13
CA VAL A 122 6.76 -22.96 -1.77
C VAL A 122 6.85 -23.17 -3.28
N SER A 123 7.95 -22.72 -3.89
CA SER A 123 8.13 -22.72 -5.34
C SER A 123 8.31 -24.12 -5.92
N GLY A 124 7.36 -24.56 -6.74
CA GLY A 124 7.46 -25.81 -7.51
C GLY A 124 7.14 -27.09 -6.72
N GLN A 125 6.54 -27.00 -5.54
CA GLN A 125 6.12 -28.16 -4.72
C GLN A 125 4.63 -28.08 -4.35
N SER A 126 4.05 -29.21 -3.95
CA SER A 126 2.74 -29.21 -3.30
C SER A 126 2.84 -28.45 -1.98
N PRO A 127 1.90 -27.55 -1.67
CA PRO A 127 1.98 -26.73 -0.48
C PRO A 127 1.67 -27.49 0.81
N CYS A 128 2.29 -27.05 1.91
CA CYS A 128 1.92 -27.42 3.28
C CYS A 128 1.15 -26.24 3.89
N TYR A 129 -0.18 -26.23 3.71
CA TYR A 129 -1.06 -25.16 4.19
C TYR A 129 -1.71 -25.56 5.51
N VAL A 130 -1.29 -24.91 6.60
CA VAL A 130 -1.49 -25.38 7.97
C VAL A 130 -1.82 -24.22 8.90
N GLY A 131 -1.23 -24.12 10.10
CA GLY A 131 -1.42 -22.97 10.99
C GLY A 131 -2.85 -22.85 11.54
N GLY A 132 -3.40 -21.63 11.47
CA GLY A 132 -4.73 -21.24 11.91
C GLY A 132 -5.85 -21.51 10.90
N LEU A 133 -5.58 -22.20 9.79
CA LEU A 133 -6.60 -22.51 8.78
C LEU A 133 -7.66 -23.48 9.33
N ASN A 134 -8.92 -23.17 9.00
CA ASN A 134 -10.06 -24.05 9.28
C ASN A 134 -9.97 -25.39 8.54
N VAL A 135 -9.46 -25.36 7.31
CA VAL A 135 -9.22 -26.55 6.49
C VAL A 135 -7.73 -26.57 6.15
N LYS A 136 -7.03 -27.58 6.69
CA LYS A 136 -5.59 -27.75 6.53
C LYS A 136 -5.28 -28.72 5.40
N ASP A 137 -4.28 -28.42 4.59
CA ASP A 137 -3.74 -29.29 3.56
C ASP A 137 -2.35 -29.80 3.97
N PHE A 138 -2.29 -31.09 4.28
CA PHE A 138 -1.05 -31.76 4.67
C PHE A 138 -0.30 -32.41 3.51
N SER A 139 -0.78 -32.27 2.27
CA SER A 139 -0.26 -32.99 1.11
C SER A 139 1.22 -32.69 0.83
N GLY A 140 1.65 -31.45 1.05
CA GLY A 140 3.04 -31.01 0.94
C GLY A 140 3.87 -31.11 2.22
N CYS A 141 3.30 -31.50 3.36
CA CYS A 141 4.01 -31.51 4.63
C CYS A 141 4.88 -32.76 4.81
N PHE A 142 5.88 -32.67 5.68
CA PHE A 142 6.69 -33.81 6.11
C PHE A 142 5.83 -34.91 6.76
N VAL A 143 6.15 -36.19 6.54
CA VAL A 143 5.48 -37.33 7.21
C VAL A 143 5.68 -37.25 8.73
N ALA A 144 4.70 -37.70 9.53
CA ALA A 144 4.75 -37.56 11.00
C ALA A 144 5.99 -38.20 11.68
N VAL A 145 6.52 -39.29 11.12
CA VAL A 145 7.73 -39.99 11.61
C VAL A 145 8.61 -40.30 10.40
N GLY A 146 9.78 -39.69 10.33
CA GLY A 146 10.61 -39.81 9.14
C GLY A 146 12.07 -39.43 9.37
N THR A 147 12.77 -39.22 8.26
CA THR A 147 14.13 -38.69 8.26
C THR A 147 14.23 -37.46 7.36
N VAL A 148 15.09 -36.53 7.73
CA VAL A 148 15.51 -35.43 6.87
C VAL A 148 17.03 -35.46 6.69
N THR A 149 17.51 -35.00 5.53
CA THR A 149 18.95 -34.93 5.25
C THR A 149 19.34 -33.64 4.53
N ASP A 150 20.47 -33.06 4.94
CA ASP A 150 21.14 -31.94 4.26
C ASP A 150 22.25 -32.42 3.29
N GLY A 151 22.31 -33.73 3.03
CA GLY A 151 23.35 -34.39 2.24
C GLY A 151 24.59 -34.82 3.03
N THR A 152 24.78 -34.28 4.24
CA THR A 152 25.88 -34.65 5.15
C THR A 152 25.36 -35.41 6.38
N ASN A 153 24.32 -34.88 6.99
CA ASN A 153 23.64 -35.39 8.16
C ASN A 153 22.31 -36.03 7.74
N THR A 154 21.95 -37.13 8.40
CA THR A 154 20.61 -37.73 8.29
C THR A 154 20.02 -37.84 9.67
N LEU A 155 18.92 -37.11 9.89
CA LEU A 155 18.32 -36.92 11.20
C LEU A 155 16.92 -37.53 11.20
N SER A 156 16.70 -38.49 12.10
CA SER A 156 15.37 -39.03 12.38
C SER A 156 14.57 -38.08 13.27
N TYR A 157 13.28 -37.99 13.02
CA TYR A 157 12.38 -37.13 13.77
C TYR A 157 10.99 -37.74 13.93
N THR A 158 10.29 -37.23 14.93
CA THR A 158 8.86 -37.42 15.15
C THR A 158 8.21 -36.06 15.39
N TYR A 159 7.03 -35.80 14.82
CA TYR A 159 6.27 -34.60 15.13
C TYR A 159 4.77 -34.77 14.87
N ASP A 160 3.96 -33.90 15.47
CA ASP A 160 2.53 -33.84 15.22
C ASP A 160 2.25 -32.87 14.07
N MET A 161 1.89 -33.41 12.90
CA MET A 161 1.62 -32.63 11.70
C MET A 161 0.54 -31.56 11.93
N THR A 162 -0.41 -31.76 12.85
CA THR A 162 -1.55 -30.87 13.06
C THR A 162 -1.25 -29.65 13.93
N THR A 163 -0.25 -29.76 14.83
CA THR A 163 0.09 -28.72 15.82
C THR A 163 1.52 -28.21 15.69
N LYS A 164 2.39 -28.90 14.94
CA LYS A 164 3.82 -28.59 14.79
C LYS A 164 4.22 -28.18 13.37
N ASN A 165 3.22 -27.87 12.53
CA ASN A 165 3.40 -27.01 11.38
C ASN A 165 2.78 -25.64 11.72
N MET A 166 3.62 -24.62 11.83
CA MET A 166 3.22 -23.24 12.19
C MET A 166 3.67 -22.27 11.10
N ASN A 167 3.14 -21.05 11.08
CA ASN A 167 3.49 -20.04 10.09
C ASN A 167 4.33 -18.95 10.74
N GLY A 168 5.50 -18.66 10.14
CA GLY A 168 6.41 -17.61 10.62
C GLY A 168 6.02 -16.19 10.17
N ARG A 169 5.15 -16.08 9.16
CA ARG A 169 4.62 -14.81 8.66
C ARG A 169 3.10 -14.87 8.72
N THR A 170 2.48 -13.88 9.38
CA THR A 170 1.03 -13.79 9.56
C THR A 170 0.58 -12.35 9.42
N LEU A 171 -0.71 -12.12 9.13
CA LEU A 171 -1.28 -10.77 9.02
C LEU A 171 -1.09 -9.95 10.31
N SER A 172 -1.22 -10.61 11.47
CA SER A 172 -0.94 -9.98 12.77
C SER A 172 0.55 -9.69 12.98
N GLY A 173 1.43 -10.56 12.48
CA GLY A 173 2.88 -10.39 12.57
C GLY A 173 3.35 -9.12 11.87
N LEU A 174 2.81 -8.84 10.67
CA LEU A 174 3.09 -7.59 9.94
C LEU A 174 2.71 -6.34 10.74
N SER A 175 1.72 -6.45 11.63
CA SER A 175 1.14 -5.32 12.35
C SER A 175 1.72 -5.11 13.76
N SER A 176 2.27 -6.17 14.36
CA SER A 176 2.75 -6.18 15.76
C SER A 176 4.26 -5.98 15.88
N VAL A 177 5.02 -6.23 14.81
CA VAL A 177 6.49 -6.13 14.79
C VAL A 177 7.00 -4.76 14.31
N LEU A 178 6.08 -3.85 13.96
CA LEU A 178 6.38 -2.55 13.34
C LEU A 178 7.39 -1.64 14.11
N ASN A 179 7.65 -1.88 15.40
CA ASN A 179 8.46 -0.96 16.23
C ASN A 179 9.98 -1.04 15.99
N VAL A 180 10.57 -2.23 15.81
CA VAL A 180 12.05 -2.34 15.86
C VAL A 180 12.71 -1.99 14.53
N ASP A 181 12.16 -2.51 13.43
CA ASP A 181 12.80 -2.38 12.11
C ASP A 181 12.44 -1.06 11.42
N MET A 182 11.28 -0.49 11.74
CA MET A 182 10.70 0.68 11.06
C MET A 182 10.88 2.00 11.81
N ALA A 183 11.49 1.98 13.00
CA ALA A 183 11.59 3.15 13.89
C ALA A 183 12.19 4.41 13.25
N ASN A 184 12.89 4.28 12.12
CA ASN A 184 13.49 5.40 11.39
C ASN A 184 12.82 5.78 10.07
N GLU A 185 11.82 5.03 9.63
CA GLU A 185 11.14 5.18 8.34
C GLU A 185 10.15 6.35 8.37
N ALA A 186 10.15 7.13 7.28
CA ALA A 186 9.43 8.39 7.23
C ALA A 186 7.92 8.17 7.17
N ASN A 187 7.46 7.19 6.37
CA ASN A 187 6.03 6.85 6.33
C ASN A 187 5.58 6.30 7.69
N PHE A 188 6.35 5.38 8.26
CA PHE A 188 6.00 4.77 9.54
C PHE A 188 5.83 5.78 10.68
N LYS A 189 6.80 6.70 10.83
CA LYS A 189 6.79 7.73 11.88
C LYS A 189 5.55 8.61 11.87
N ILE A 190 4.99 8.90 10.70
CA ILE A 190 3.76 9.70 10.57
C ILE A 190 2.60 8.97 11.25
N PHE A 191 2.48 7.66 11.01
CA PHE A 191 1.42 6.83 11.59
C PHE A 191 1.64 6.60 13.09
N GLU A 192 2.87 6.26 13.50
CA GLU A 192 3.21 6.09 14.91
C GLU A 192 2.93 7.37 15.71
N THR A 193 3.31 8.54 15.19
CA THR A 193 3.09 9.83 15.84
C THR A 193 1.60 10.15 15.99
N TYR A 194 0.80 9.90 14.96
CA TYR A 194 -0.63 10.16 14.99
C TYR A 194 -1.37 9.26 16.00
N TYR A 195 -1.12 7.95 15.94
CA TYR A 195 -1.77 6.99 16.84
C TYR A 195 -1.15 6.95 18.23
N GLY A 196 0.08 7.45 18.39
CA GLY A 196 0.88 7.38 19.61
C GLY A 196 1.43 6.00 19.92
N ARG A 197 1.55 5.12 18.91
CA ARG A 197 2.05 3.75 19.04
C ARG A 197 2.39 3.12 17.69
N ALA A 198 3.40 2.28 17.69
CA ALA A 198 3.94 1.59 16.51
C ALA A 198 2.99 0.55 15.91
N ASP A 199 2.33 -0.25 16.74
CA ASP A 199 1.51 -1.40 16.39
C ASP A 199 0.02 -1.04 16.24
N TYR A 200 -0.27 0.15 15.71
CA TYR A 200 -1.62 0.73 15.60
C TYR A 200 -2.59 -0.17 14.84
N SER A 201 -2.15 -0.81 13.75
CA SER A 201 -2.98 -1.72 12.95
C SER A 201 -3.32 -3.00 13.69
N TYR A 202 -2.39 -3.54 14.48
CA TYR A 202 -2.64 -4.70 15.35
C TYR A 202 -3.74 -4.39 16.37
N HIS A 203 -3.68 -3.23 17.01
CA HIS A 203 -4.70 -2.83 17.98
C HIS A 203 -6.05 -2.49 17.35
N TRP A 204 -6.05 -1.90 16.16
CA TRP A 204 -7.30 -1.70 15.43
C TRP A 204 -8.02 -3.04 15.22
N VAL A 205 -7.30 -4.03 14.67
CA VAL A 205 -7.87 -5.34 14.34
C VAL A 205 -8.23 -6.14 15.59
N THR A 206 -7.39 -6.16 16.62
CA THR A 206 -7.69 -6.90 17.86
C THR A 206 -8.83 -6.27 18.65
N SER A 207 -8.91 -4.93 18.75
CA SER A 207 -10.07 -4.26 19.34
C SER A 207 -11.37 -4.58 18.59
N ALA A 208 -11.33 -4.71 17.27
CA ALA A 208 -12.50 -5.11 16.49
C ALA A 208 -12.91 -6.58 16.73
N PHE A 209 -11.94 -7.50 16.84
CA PHE A 209 -12.22 -8.90 17.25
C PHE A 209 -12.83 -8.99 18.66
N GLU A 210 -12.34 -8.17 19.58
CA GLU A 210 -12.75 -8.18 20.99
C GLU A 210 -14.02 -7.36 21.23
N GLY A 211 -14.41 -6.52 20.28
CA GLY A 211 -15.54 -5.60 20.44
C GLY A 211 -15.27 -4.54 21.50
N THR A 212 -14.05 -4.02 21.55
CA THR A 212 -13.60 -3.00 22.51
C THR A 212 -13.27 -1.70 21.77
N SER A 213 -13.00 -0.63 22.52
CA SER A 213 -12.46 0.60 21.94
C SER A 213 -10.93 0.52 21.88
N THR A 214 -10.34 1.15 20.86
CA THR A 214 -8.90 1.37 20.78
C THR A 214 -8.44 2.37 21.85
N ASN A 215 -7.15 2.38 22.14
CA ASN A 215 -6.52 3.37 23.02
C ASN A 215 -5.37 4.08 22.29
N PHE A 216 -5.74 4.95 21.35
CA PHE A 216 -4.82 5.76 20.55
C PHE A 216 -4.76 7.20 21.07
N THR A 217 -3.66 7.88 20.76
CA THR A 217 -3.53 9.32 20.99
C THR A 217 -4.51 10.11 20.09
N ARG A 218 -4.68 9.70 18.84
CA ARG A 218 -5.66 10.23 17.89
C ARG A 218 -6.29 9.11 17.08
N GLY A 219 -7.45 9.36 16.48
CA GLY A 219 -8.09 8.41 15.58
C GLY A 219 -8.71 7.19 16.28
N ASN A 220 -9.19 7.34 17.52
CA ASN A 220 -9.80 6.23 18.26
C ASN A 220 -11.02 5.65 17.52
N ALA A 221 -11.16 4.32 17.59
CA ALA A 221 -12.31 3.58 17.13
C ALA A 221 -12.96 2.82 18.31
N ASP A 222 -14.29 2.77 18.33
CA ASP A 222 -15.09 2.09 19.34
C ASP A 222 -15.98 1.03 18.68
N PHE A 223 -15.65 -0.23 18.90
CA PHE A 223 -16.37 -1.38 18.35
C PHE A 223 -17.39 -1.98 19.32
N THR A 224 -17.60 -1.38 20.50
CA THR A 224 -18.49 -1.93 21.55
C THR A 224 -19.94 -2.08 21.07
N ASN A 225 -20.44 -1.08 20.35
CA ASN A 225 -21.82 -1.02 19.87
C ASN A 225 -22.00 -1.51 18.41
N TYR A 226 -20.92 -1.95 17.76
CA TYR A 226 -20.99 -2.45 16.38
C TYR A 226 -21.59 -3.85 16.32
N SER A 227 -22.47 -4.09 15.33
CA SER A 227 -22.91 -5.44 14.99
C SER A 227 -21.74 -6.34 14.56
N LEU A 228 -22.00 -7.65 14.49
CA LEU A 228 -21.03 -8.60 13.95
C LEU A 228 -20.59 -8.21 12.54
N ILE A 229 -21.49 -7.71 11.70
CA ILE A 229 -21.19 -7.26 10.34
C ILE A 229 -20.14 -6.13 10.38
N GLY A 230 -20.41 -5.07 11.12
CA GLY A 230 -19.49 -3.95 11.17
C GLY A 230 -18.13 -4.31 11.80
N LYS A 231 -18.10 -5.19 12.82
CA LYS A 231 -16.83 -5.75 13.34
C LYS A 231 -16.06 -6.52 12.26
N THR A 232 -16.74 -7.37 11.49
CA THR A 232 -16.07 -8.13 10.42
C THR A 232 -15.50 -7.22 9.34
N GLU A 233 -16.18 -6.14 8.94
CA GLU A 233 -15.60 -5.18 7.99
C GLU A 233 -14.40 -4.46 8.57
N ALA A 234 -14.48 -4.02 9.84
CA ALA A 234 -13.37 -3.39 10.53
C ALA A 234 -12.11 -4.26 10.55
N ILE A 235 -12.28 -5.58 10.78
CA ILE A 235 -11.20 -6.57 10.76
C ILE A 235 -10.66 -6.74 9.33
N LYS A 236 -11.52 -7.06 8.36
CA LYS A 236 -11.10 -7.39 6.98
C LYS A 236 -10.35 -6.23 6.32
N LYS A 237 -10.85 -5.00 6.47
CA LYS A 237 -10.22 -3.82 5.87
C LYS A 237 -9.02 -3.36 6.69
N GLY A 238 -9.07 -3.50 8.01
CA GLY A 238 -7.99 -3.07 8.92
C GLY A 238 -6.73 -3.89 8.72
N SER A 239 -6.85 -5.22 8.59
CA SER A 239 -5.72 -6.11 8.35
C SER A 239 -4.97 -5.78 7.05
N VAL A 240 -5.69 -5.35 6.01
CA VAL A 240 -5.11 -5.03 4.70
C VAL A 240 -4.61 -3.60 4.63
N HIS A 241 -5.48 -2.62 4.87
CA HIS A 241 -5.18 -1.22 4.53
C HIS A 241 -4.41 -0.48 5.62
N MET A 242 -4.50 -0.93 6.87
CA MET A 242 -3.66 -0.42 7.95
C MET A 242 -2.46 -1.34 8.24
N GLY A 243 -2.56 -2.63 7.92
CA GLY A 243 -1.50 -3.63 8.10
C GLY A 243 -0.67 -3.83 6.84
N VAL A 244 -1.12 -4.72 5.96
CA VAL A 244 -0.39 -5.16 4.75
C VAL A 244 0.09 -3.99 3.88
N GLY A 245 -0.78 -3.01 3.60
CA GLY A 245 -0.45 -1.87 2.73
C GLY A 245 0.65 -0.99 3.30
N HIS A 246 0.70 -0.78 4.61
CA HIS A 246 1.80 -0.04 5.24
C HIS A 246 3.07 -0.88 5.33
N TYR A 247 2.94 -2.19 5.52
CA TYR A 247 4.10 -3.09 5.46
C TYR A 247 4.67 -3.20 4.03
N ALA A 248 3.87 -3.01 2.99
CA ALA A 248 4.42 -2.88 1.64
C ALA A 248 5.33 -1.63 1.51
N LEU A 249 4.93 -0.49 2.09
CA LEU A 249 5.77 0.72 2.14
C LEU A 249 7.04 0.50 2.95
N HIS A 250 6.95 -0.23 4.07
CA HIS A 250 8.12 -0.65 4.85
C HIS A 250 9.17 -1.33 3.98
N GLU A 251 8.76 -2.34 3.20
CA GLU A 251 9.73 -3.12 2.44
C GLU A 251 10.41 -2.29 1.34
N PHE A 252 9.73 -1.29 0.79
CA PHE A 252 10.37 -0.32 -0.11
C PHE A 252 11.36 0.61 0.63
N GLU A 253 11.03 1.13 1.81
CA GLU A 253 11.96 1.95 2.63
C GLU A 253 13.17 1.12 3.10
N ASN A 254 12.94 -0.15 3.47
CA ASN A 254 13.99 -1.08 3.85
C ASN A 254 14.92 -1.41 2.67
N ALA A 255 14.37 -1.55 1.47
CA ALA A 255 15.16 -1.70 0.24
C ALA A 255 16.11 -0.51 0.03
N LEU A 256 15.66 0.72 0.26
CA LEU A 256 16.49 1.92 0.15
C LEU A 256 17.59 1.96 1.21
N LYS A 257 17.24 1.69 2.47
CA LYS A 257 18.22 1.59 3.56
C LYS A 257 19.32 0.58 3.24
N LEU A 258 18.96 -0.56 2.64
CA LEU A 258 19.93 -1.54 2.18
C LEU A 258 20.78 -1.00 1.02
N CYS A 259 20.19 -0.27 0.07
CA CYS A 259 20.89 0.34 -1.06
C CYS A 259 22.02 1.28 -0.61
N GLU A 260 21.74 2.10 0.41
CA GLU A 260 22.64 3.12 0.96
C GLU A 260 23.84 2.54 1.73
N LEU A 261 23.86 1.23 2.01
CA LEU A 261 24.98 0.61 2.68
C LEU A 261 26.25 0.61 1.80
N ASP A 262 27.40 0.82 2.45
CA ASP A 262 28.70 0.73 1.79
C ASP A 262 29.01 -0.69 1.28
N VAL A 263 28.45 -1.71 1.93
CA VAL A 263 28.54 -3.11 1.48
C VAL A 263 27.68 -3.35 0.25
N ASP A 264 28.09 -4.27 -0.63
CA ASP A 264 27.26 -4.65 -1.78
C ASP A 264 26.09 -5.53 -1.33
N SER A 265 24.95 -4.88 -1.16
CA SER A 265 23.67 -5.43 -0.68
C SER A 265 22.62 -5.48 -1.80
N ARG A 266 22.99 -5.29 -3.07
CA ARG A 266 22.05 -5.11 -4.20
C ARG A 266 21.01 -6.21 -4.31
N GLU A 267 21.40 -7.47 -4.13
CA GLU A 267 20.46 -8.60 -4.18
C GLU A 267 19.46 -8.56 -3.02
N LEU A 268 19.90 -8.22 -1.81
CA LEU A 268 19.02 -8.09 -0.64
C LEU A 268 18.08 -6.88 -0.78
N SER A 269 18.61 -5.75 -1.24
CA SER A 269 17.83 -4.54 -1.49
C SER A 269 16.73 -4.78 -2.53
N ARG A 270 17.07 -5.42 -3.66
CA ARG A 270 16.08 -5.82 -4.68
C ARG A 270 15.08 -6.84 -4.16
N ALA A 271 15.51 -7.79 -3.33
CA ALA A 271 14.59 -8.75 -2.73
C ALA A 271 13.55 -8.06 -1.85
N ARG A 272 13.94 -7.09 -1.01
CA ARG A 272 12.99 -6.28 -0.22
C ARG A 272 12.04 -5.48 -1.10
N TRP A 273 12.55 -4.88 -2.17
CA TRP A 273 11.70 -4.18 -3.12
C TRP A 273 10.65 -5.11 -3.75
N ASP A 274 11.05 -6.31 -4.18
CA ASP A 274 10.13 -7.33 -4.72
C ASP A 274 9.11 -7.78 -3.67
N GLU A 275 9.49 -7.89 -2.39
CA GLU A 275 8.58 -8.20 -1.27
C GLU A 275 7.51 -7.12 -1.09
N GLY A 276 7.88 -5.84 -1.19
CA GLY A 276 6.94 -4.73 -1.19
C GLY A 276 5.91 -4.82 -2.33
N VAL A 277 6.36 -5.17 -3.54
CA VAL A 277 5.45 -5.41 -4.68
C VAL A 277 4.51 -6.59 -4.40
N ALA A 278 5.03 -7.69 -3.85
CA ALA A 278 4.23 -8.86 -3.52
C ALA A 278 3.13 -8.55 -2.51
N LEU A 279 3.43 -7.75 -1.48
CA LEU A 279 2.46 -7.33 -0.45
C LEU A 279 1.46 -6.29 -0.96
N TYR A 280 1.83 -5.48 -1.95
CA TYR A 280 0.88 -4.59 -2.61
C TYR A 280 -0.12 -5.37 -3.47
N THR A 281 0.35 -6.39 -4.20
CA THR A 281 -0.44 -7.06 -5.24
C THR A 281 -1.19 -8.30 -4.75
N GLY A 282 -0.53 -9.19 -4.01
CA GLY A 282 -1.11 -10.48 -3.61
C GLY A 282 -1.07 -11.55 -4.72
N SER A 283 -1.14 -12.82 -4.30
CA SER A 283 -1.06 -13.99 -5.21
C SER A 283 -2.25 -14.13 -6.15
N MET A 284 -3.43 -13.62 -5.80
CA MET A 284 -4.66 -13.93 -6.53
C MET A 284 -4.94 -12.98 -7.71
N GLU A 285 -4.08 -12.00 -7.96
CA GLU A 285 -4.18 -11.12 -9.14
C GLU A 285 -3.59 -11.76 -10.41
N GLY A 286 -2.86 -12.86 -10.25
CA GLY A 286 -2.27 -13.61 -11.35
C GLY A 286 -1.14 -12.88 -12.07
N THR A 287 -0.72 -13.44 -13.21
CA THR A 287 0.45 -12.94 -13.95
C THR A 287 0.21 -11.60 -14.62
N GLU A 288 -1.02 -11.34 -15.05
CA GLU A 288 -1.41 -10.15 -15.81
C GLU A 288 -2.08 -9.08 -14.97
N GLY A 289 -2.54 -9.41 -13.74
CA GLY A 289 -3.17 -8.43 -12.85
C GLY A 289 -4.57 -8.03 -13.30
N THR A 290 -5.26 -8.94 -13.99
CA THR A 290 -6.61 -8.75 -14.53
C THR A 290 -7.65 -9.60 -13.81
N ASP A 291 -7.23 -10.42 -12.86
CA ASP A 291 -8.10 -11.40 -12.21
C ASP A 291 -9.07 -10.75 -11.22
N ARG A 292 -8.72 -9.57 -10.67
CA ARG A 292 -9.54 -8.76 -9.74
C ARG A 292 -10.07 -9.55 -8.52
N GLN A 293 -9.37 -10.62 -8.15
CA GLN A 293 -9.78 -11.55 -7.09
C GLN A 293 -8.92 -11.45 -5.82
N GLY A 294 -7.85 -10.64 -5.86
CA GLY A 294 -6.99 -10.37 -4.72
C GLY A 294 -7.70 -9.72 -3.54
N LYS A 295 -7.02 -9.78 -2.41
CA LYS A 295 -7.45 -9.20 -1.14
C LYS A 295 -6.56 -8.04 -0.71
N PHE A 296 -5.46 -7.82 -1.42
CA PHE A 296 -4.46 -6.82 -1.13
C PHE A 296 -4.74 -5.47 -1.82
N PRO A 297 -3.98 -4.40 -1.53
CA PRO A 297 -4.28 -3.05 -1.98
C PRO A 297 -4.47 -2.88 -3.50
N TYR A 298 -3.80 -3.68 -4.34
CA TYR A 298 -3.99 -3.67 -5.80
C TYR A 298 -5.46 -3.81 -6.20
N THR A 299 -6.20 -4.76 -5.60
CA THR A 299 -7.62 -4.99 -5.92
C THR A 299 -8.50 -3.82 -5.47
N LEU A 300 -8.10 -3.08 -4.44
CA LEU A 300 -8.82 -1.88 -4.03
C LEU A 300 -8.75 -0.82 -5.13
N ALA A 301 -7.57 -0.57 -5.68
CA ALA A 301 -7.38 0.38 -6.77
C ALA A 301 -8.24 0.02 -8.00
N GLU A 302 -8.27 -1.26 -8.37
CA GLU A 302 -9.13 -1.77 -9.44
C GLU A 302 -10.62 -1.49 -9.19
N LYS A 303 -11.12 -1.72 -7.96
CA LYS A 303 -12.51 -1.44 -7.60
C LYS A 303 -12.82 0.05 -7.52
N ARG A 304 -11.86 0.87 -7.08
CA ARG A 304 -12.07 2.32 -6.96
C ARG A 304 -12.07 2.99 -8.31
N CYS A 305 -11.25 2.53 -9.25
CA CYS A 305 -11.20 3.14 -10.58
C CYS A 305 -12.57 3.10 -11.26
N GLU A 306 -13.29 1.98 -11.16
CA GLU A 306 -14.64 1.83 -11.69
C GLU A 306 -15.60 2.85 -11.08
N ASN A 307 -15.49 3.08 -9.77
CA ASN A 307 -16.41 3.95 -9.03
C ASN A 307 -16.07 5.44 -9.18
N PHE A 308 -14.85 5.77 -9.57
CA PHE A 308 -14.37 7.15 -9.69
C PHE A 308 -14.08 7.58 -11.13
N LYS A 309 -14.33 6.69 -12.09
CA LYS A 309 -14.00 6.87 -13.51
C LYS A 309 -12.52 7.18 -13.74
N THR A 310 -11.66 6.41 -13.09
CA THR A 310 -10.18 6.56 -13.15
C THR A 310 -9.48 5.28 -13.61
N CYS A 311 -10.15 4.44 -14.39
CA CYS A 311 -9.53 3.31 -15.07
C CYS A 311 -8.85 3.75 -16.38
N GLY A 312 -7.86 2.97 -16.84
CA GLY A 312 -7.10 3.22 -18.07
C GLY A 312 -6.00 4.29 -17.92
N ASP A 313 -5.15 4.39 -18.94
CA ASP A 313 -4.00 5.33 -18.95
C ASP A 313 -4.42 6.80 -18.85
N GLY A 314 -5.63 7.14 -19.30
CA GLY A 314 -6.18 8.50 -19.29
C GLY A 314 -6.87 8.92 -17.98
N ALA A 315 -7.05 7.99 -17.03
CA ALA A 315 -7.85 8.21 -15.81
C ALA A 315 -9.26 8.78 -16.10
N ASP A 316 -9.92 8.27 -17.15
CA ASP A 316 -11.18 8.80 -17.66
C ASP A 316 -12.22 7.72 -18.02
N SER A 317 -11.94 6.47 -17.68
CA SER A 317 -12.81 5.31 -17.92
C SER A 317 -13.34 4.71 -16.62
N SER A 318 -14.54 4.14 -16.70
CA SER A 318 -15.15 3.30 -15.66
C SER A 318 -15.20 1.81 -16.08
N ASP A 319 -14.59 1.47 -17.22
CA ASP A 319 -14.53 0.11 -17.76
C ASP A 319 -13.63 -0.79 -16.89
N ASP A 320 -14.20 -1.86 -16.36
CA ASP A 320 -13.50 -2.84 -15.52
C ASP A 320 -12.60 -3.80 -16.33
N ASN A 321 -12.69 -3.78 -17.66
CA ASN A 321 -11.81 -4.53 -18.54
C ASN A 321 -10.43 -3.90 -18.70
N VAL A 322 -10.24 -2.66 -18.24
CA VAL A 322 -8.93 -1.99 -18.20
C VAL A 322 -8.47 -1.82 -16.75
N LYS A 323 -7.14 -1.77 -16.56
CA LYS A 323 -6.54 -1.61 -15.23
C LYS A 323 -6.83 -0.22 -14.66
N SER A 324 -6.83 -0.09 -13.34
CA SER A 324 -6.84 1.21 -12.68
C SER A 324 -5.62 2.03 -13.09
N TRP A 325 -5.83 3.34 -13.27
CA TRP A 325 -4.73 4.27 -13.53
C TRP A 325 -3.66 4.20 -12.43
N VAL A 326 -4.09 4.04 -11.18
CA VAL A 326 -3.20 3.86 -10.02
C VAL A 326 -2.30 2.64 -10.18
N ASN A 327 -2.84 1.46 -10.52
CA ASN A 327 -2.03 0.25 -10.69
C ASN A 327 -1.10 0.33 -11.89
N ILE A 328 -1.54 0.94 -13.00
CA ILE A 328 -0.68 1.18 -14.16
C ILE A 328 0.57 1.97 -13.74
N ASN A 329 0.38 3.07 -13.03
CA ASN A 329 1.46 3.96 -12.61
C ASN A 329 2.31 3.36 -11.49
N LEU A 330 1.71 2.67 -10.51
CA LEU A 330 2.46 1.97 -9.46
C LEU A 330 3.35 0.88 -10.04
N MET A 331 2.83 0.08 -10.97
CA MET A 331 3.63 -0.96 -11.63
C MET A 331 4.80 -0.37 -12.44
N ALA A 332 4.63 0.83 -13.01
CA ALA A 332 5.74 1.56 -13.63
C ALA A 332 6.79 1.98 -12.60
N GLN A 333 6.38 2.55 -11.46
CA GLN A 333 7.32 2.94 -10.40
C GLN A 333 8.03 1.74 -9.76
N PHE A 334 7.33 0.61 -9.57
CA PHE A 334 7.97 -0.62 -9.09
C PHE A 334 9.08 -1.09 -10.03
N ARG A 335 8.86 -1.04 -11.35
CA ARG A 335 9.90 -1.38 -12.34
C ARG A 335 11.07 -0.40 -12.30
N ARG A 336 10.80 0.90 -12.16
CA ARG A 336 11.82 1.96 -12.06
C ARG A 336 12.70 1.77 -10.83
N GLY A 337 12.09 1.65 -9.65
CA GLY A 337 12.83 1.45 -8.40
C GLY A 337 13.69 0.18 -8.44
N LYS A 338 13.15 -0.96 -8.90
CA LYS A 338 13.97 -2.18 -9.09
C LYS A 338 15.16 -1.95 -10.02
N SER A 339 14.97 -1.26 -11.15
CA SER A 339 16.03 -0.96 -12.10
C SER A 339 17.12 -0.08 -11.49
N ALA A 340 16.72 0.92 -10.71
CA ALA A 340 17.63 1.80 -9.99
C ALA A 340 18.43 1.04 -8.92
N LEU A 341 17.76 0.19 -8.12
CA LEU A 341 18.40 -0.67 -7.13
C LEU A 341 19.40 -1.67 -7.76
N PHE A 342 19.10 -2.20 -8.95
CA PHE A 342 20.04 -3.03 -9.70
C PHE A 342 21.33 -2.29 -10.07
N GLN A 343 21.23 -0.99 -10.34
CA GLN A 343 22.34 -0.11 -10.68
C GLN A 343 23.03 0.52 -9.45
N LYS A 344 22.55 0.24 -8.23
CA LYS A 344 22.92 0.94 -6.99
C LYS A 344 22.66 2.46 -7.06
N ASP A 345 21.66 2.85 -7.85
CA ASP A 345 21.16 4.21 -7.92
C ASP A 345 20.09 4.40 -6.82
N CYS A 346 20.54 4.72 -5.60
CA CYS A 346 19.65 4.86 -4.46
C CYS A 346 18.78 6.12 -4.56
N ASP A 347 19.27 7.18 -5.21
CA ASP A 347 18.50 8.41 -5.45
C ASP A 347 17.34 8.14 -6.43
N GLY A 348 17.60 7.42 -7.53
CA GLY A 348 16.56 7.01 -8.47
C GLY A 348 15.53 6.06 -7.83
N ALA A 349 15.96 5.20 -6.90
CA ALA A 349 15.06 4.35 -6.13
C ALA A 349 14.22 5.16 -5.13
N GLN A 350 14.80 6.16 -4.46
CA GLN A 350 14.08 7.09 -3.58
C GLN A 350 13.02 7.87 -4.35
N ALA A 351 13.34 8.40 -5.53
CA ALA A 351 12.38 9.09 -6.39
C ALA A 351 11.21 8.19 -6.82
N ALA A 352 11.47 6.90 -7.06
CA ALA A 352 10.41 5.93 -7.32
C ALA A 352 9.52 5.71 -6.08
N LEU A 353 10.11 5.60 -4.88
CA LEU A 353 9.36 5.45 -3.63
C LEU A 353 8.50 6.68 -3.30
N ASP A 354 8.99 7.89 -3.56
CA ASP A 354 8.22 9.10 -3.34
C ASP A 354 6.93 9.09 -4.18
N ASN A 355 7.04 8.69 -5.46
CA ASN A 355 5.89 8.54 -6.35
C ASN A 355 4.95 7.41 -5.90
N ILE A 356 5.49 6.28 -5.44
CA ILE A 356 4.70 5.17 -4.87
C ILE A 356 3.91 5.65 -3.66
N SER A 357 4.56 6.40 -2.77
CA SER A 357 3.97 6.94 -1.54
C SER A 357 2.85 7.94 -1.83
N SER A 358 2.85 8.61 -2.99
CA SER A 358 1.72 9.44 -3.44
C SER A 358 0.56 8.61 -3.99
N LEU A 359 0.86 7.67 -4.90
CA LEU A 359 -0.14 6.88 -5.62
C LEU A 359 -0.91 5.91 -4.72
N ILE A 360 -0.25 5.31 -3.72
CA ILE A 360 -0.84 4.25 -2.90
C ILE A 360 -2.03 4.72 -2.04
N TYR A 361 -2.12 6.01 -1.73
CA TYR A 361 -3.21 6.57 -0.93
C TYR A 361 -4.44 6.97 -1.75
N ILE A 362 -4.34 7.08 -3.09
CA ILE A 362 -5.47 7.44 -3.95
C ILE A 362 -6.68 6.51 -3.72
N PRO A 363 -6.53 5.17 -3.72
CA PRO A 363 -7.66 4.26 -3.47
C PRO A 363 -8.24 4.37 -2.06
N LEU A 364 -7.45 4.81 -1.07
CA LEU A 364 -7.91 5.02 0.30
C LEU A 364 -8.74 6.30 0.42
N ILE A 365 -8.31 7.38 -0.26
CA ILE A 365 -9.08 8.63 -0.39
C ILE A 365 -10.40 8.34 -1.11
N GLN A 366 -10.34 7.72 -2.30
CA GLN A 366 -11.52 7.32 -3.07
C GLN A 366 -12.47 6.44 -2.25
N SER A 367 -11.94 5.47 -1.50
CA SER A 367 -12.77 4.65 -0.60
C SER A 367 -13.46 5.49 0.45
N THR A 368 -12.71 6.36 1.16
CA THR A 368 -13.27 7.20 2.21
C THR A 368 -14.37 8.11 1.69
N LEU A 369 -14.16 8.76 0.54
CA LEU A 369 -15.17 9.59 -0.13
C LEU A 369 -16.43 8.80 -0.49
N ARG A 370 -16.28 7.60 -1.07
CA ARG A 370 -17.43 6.74 -1.39
C ARG A 370 -18.23 6.40 -0.15
N TYR A 371 -17.56 5.97 0.92
CA TYR A 371 -18.25 5.56 2.14
C TYR A 371 -18.81 6.75 2.91
N ALA A 372 -18.23 7.94 2.81
CA ALA A 372 -18.82 9.18 3.31
C ALA A 372 -20.15 9.49 2.59
N TYR A 373 -20.17 9.39 1.26
CA TYR A 373 -21.39 9.58 0.46
C TYR A 373 -22.47 8.56 0.82
N MET A 374 -22.11 7.27 0.90
CA MET A 374 -23.04 6.22 1.30
C MET A 374 -23.55 6.39 2.74
N ALA A 375 -22.66 6.74 3.67
CA ALA A 375 -23.04 6.99 5.06
C ALA A 375 -24.03 8.14 5.17
N GLN A 376 -23.84 9.22 4.38
CA GLN A 376 -24.79 10.32 4.28
C GLN A 376 -26.17 9.88 3.77
N LEU A 377 -26.21 9.07 2.71
CA LEU A 377 -27.47 8.57 2.14
C LEU A 377 -28.23 7.65 3.09
N LEU A 378 -27.51 6.91 3.93
CA LEU A 378 -28.10 5.96 4.87
C LEU A 378 -28.45 6.58 6.23
N GLN A 379 -28.30 7.90 6.40
CA GLN A 379 -28.71 8.57 7.63
C GLN A 379 -30.24 8.52 7.82
N GLY A 380 -30.69 8.02 8.97
CA GLY A 380 -32.10 8.07 9.40
C GLY A 380 -32.64 6.74 9.93
N ASP A 381 -33.68 6.80 10.75
CA ASP A 381 -34.21 5.65 11.52
C ASP A 381 -34.81 4.51 10.67
N ASN A 382 -35.00 4.71 9.36
CA ASN A 382 -35.65 3.74 8.46
C ASN A 382 -34.68 2.97 7.55
N SER A 383 -33.37 3.22 7.61
CA SER A 383 -32.38 2.50 6.80
C SER A 383 -31.96 1.19 7.45
N ASP A 384 -31.53 0.21 6.66
CA ASP A 384 -31.07 -1.09 7.16
C ASP A 384 -29.86 -0.90 8.08
N GLN A 385 -30.04 -1.21 9.37
CA GLN A 385 -28.98 -1.08 10.38
C GLN A 385 -27.74 -1.91 10.02
N ASN A 386 -27.91 -3.08 9.40
CA ASN A 386 -26.79 -3.90 8.97
C ASN A 386 -25.98 -3.21 7.86
N GLU A 387 -26.67 -2.54 6.94
CA GLU A 387 -26.01 -1.79 5.86
C GLU A 387 -25.34 -0.52 6.40
N GLN A 388 -25.99 0.20 7.33
CA GLN A 388 -25.40 1.33 8.04
C GLN A 388 -24.11 0.93 8.77
N ASP A 389 -24.17 -0.13 9.58
CA ASP A 389 -23.00 -0.63 10.33
C ASP A 389 -21.86 -1.03 9.40
N LYS A 390 -22.18 -1.69 8.29
CA LYS A 390 -21.21 -2.07 7.26
C LYS A 390 -20.53 -0.84 6.65
N VAL A 391 -21.32 0.12 6.16
CA VAL A 391 -20.83 1.33 5.49
C VAL A 391 -20.01 2.20 6.45
N LYS A 392 -20.48 2.38 7.69
CA LYS A 392 -19.73 3.13 8.71
C LYS A 392 -18.44 2.42 9.12
N ALA A 393 -18.44 1.09 9.23
CA ALA A 393 -17.23 0.33 9.53
C ALA A 393 -16.19 0.44 8.40
N GLU A 394 -16.59 0.20 7.15
CA GLU A 394 -15.68 0.30 6.00
C GLU A 394 -15.13 1.73 5.88
N GLY A 395 -15.99 2.76 5.94
CA GLY A 395 -15.59 4.16 5.91
C GLY A 395 -14.61 4.55 7.01
N ALA A 396 -14.84 4.10 8.25
CA ALA A 396 -13.97 4.36 9.38
C ALA A 396 -12.56 3.78 9.19
N VAL A 397 -12.45 2.57 8.65
CA VAL A 397 -11.15 1.94 8.40
C VAL A 397 -10.40 2.66 7.29
N PHE A 398 -11.06 2.99 6.18
CA PHE A 398 -10.41 3.69 5.07
C PHE A 398 -9.93 5.08 5.49
N ALA A 399 -10.74 5.81 6.27
CA ALA A 399 -10.33 7.07 6.88
C ALA A 399 -9.12 6.85 7.80
N ALA A 400 -9.16 5.86 8.69
CA ALA A 400 -8.04 5.54 9.58
C ALA A 400 -6.74 5.25 8.79
N ALA A 401 -6.82 4.53 7.68
CA ALA A 401 -5.64 4.21 6.86
C ALA A 401 -4.97 5.43 6.19
N VAL A 402 -5.64 6.60 6.11
CA VAL A 402 -5.07 7.81 5.45
C VAL A 402 -4.97 9.03 6.38
N LEU A 403 -5.76 9.08 7.47
CA LEU A 403 -5.81 10.19 8.43
C LEU A 403 -4.45 10.64 8.96
N PRO A 404 -3.49 9.75 9.29
CA PRO A 404 -2.16 10.19 9.73
C PRO A 404 -1.43 11.06 8.71
N LYS A 405 -1.56 10.76 7.42
CA LYS A 405 -0.98 11.57 6.33
C LYS A 405 -1.70 12.90 6.18
N VAL A 406 -3.03 12.90 6.25
CA VAL A 406 -3.82 14.14 6.27
C VAL A 406 -3.38 15.02 7.44
N TYR A 407 -3.27 14.47 8.64
CA TYR A 407 -2.90 15.22 9.84
C TYR A 407 -1.50 15.83 9.77
N ALA A 408 -0.57 15.15 9.11
CA ALA A 408 0.78 15.67 8.88
C ALA A 408 0.79 16.89 7.92
N ILE A 409 -0.21 17.01 7.05
CA ILE A 409 -0.38 18.11 6.09
C ILE A 409 -1.22 19.24 6.71
N ASP A 410 -2.41 18.88 7.21
CA ASP A 410 -3.40 19.77 7.80
C ASP A 410 -4.17 19.05 8.93
N PRO A 411 -3.85 19.37 10.20
CA PRO A 411 -4.56 18.84 11.37
C PRO A 411 -6.06 19.14 11.40
N ASP A 412 -6.51 20.28 10.86
CA ASP A 412 -7.91 20.68 10.90
C ASP A 412 -8.72 19.87 9.88
N ALA A 413 -8.18 19.66 8.68
CA ALA A 413 -8.76 18.75 7.69
C ALA A 413 -8.89 17.32 8.22
N ALA A 414 -7.86 16.83 8.93
CA ALA A 414 -7.90 15.51 9.56
C ALA A 414 -8.99 15.39 10.63
N GLU A 415 -9.21 16.44 11.44
CA GLU A 415 -10.28 16.45 12.45
C GLU A 415 -11.67 16.40 11.79
N ILE A 416 -11.89 17.14 10.70
CA ILE A 416 -13.15 17.11 9.93
C ILE A 416 -13.43 15.70 9.41
N ILE A 417 -12.44 15.07 8.77
CA ILE A 417 -12.57 13.71 8.23
C ILE A 417 -12.82 12.72 9.38
N TYR A 418 -12.07 12.81 10.48
CA TYR A 418 -12.24 11.91 11.62
C TYR A 418 -13.61 12.06 12.27
N ALA A 419 -14.09 13.28 12.50
CA ALA A 419 -15.39 13.54 13.11
C ALA A 419 -16.54 12.91 12.31
N ASN A 420 -16.46 13.01 10.98
CA ASN A 420 -17.45 12.49 10.04
C ASN A 420 -17.36 10.97 9.82
N MET A 421 -16.16 10.40 9.90
CA MET A 421 -15.91 9.01 9.47
C MET A 421 -15.63 8.02 10.60
N LYS A 422 -15.37 8.48 11.83
CA LYS A 422 -15.07 7.58 12.95
C LYS A 422 -16.19 6.58 13.22
N THR A 423 -15.83 5.46 13.82
CA THR A 423 -16.81 4.48 14.31
C THR A 423 -17.81 5.15 15.24
N GLY A 424 -19.10 4.89 15.03
CA GLY A 424 -20.17 5.48 15.84
C GLY A 424 -20.43 6.98 15.56
N ALA A 425 -19.90 7.54 14.46
CA ALA A 425 -20.31 8.86 13.99
C ALA A 425 -21.85 8.94 13.85
N THR A 426 -22.43 9.96 14.47
CA THR A 426 -23.88 10.20 14.47
C THR A 426 -24.35 10.77 13.14
N GLU A 427 -23.52 11.60 12.52
CA GLU A 427 -23.78 12.30 11.27
C GLU A 427 -22.51 12.26 10.42
N THR A 428 -22.69 12.16 9.10
CA THR A 428 -21.61 12.19 8.11
C THR A 428 -22.00 13.10 6.96
N VAL A 429 -21.36 14.25 6.86
CA VAL A 429 -21.56 15.22 5.79
C VAL A 429 -20.51 15.00 4.71
N PHE A 430 -20.91 14.38 3.60
CA PHE A 430 -20.03 14.03 2.49
C PHE A 430 -19.27 15.25 1.93
N SER A 431 -19.94 16.40 1.78
CA SER A 431 -19.29 17.60 1.24
C SER A 431 -18.16 18.09 2.15
N GLU A 432 -18.29 17.98 3.47
CA GLU A 432 -17.21 18.37 4.40
C GLU A 432 -16.02 17.41 4.29
N VAL A 433 -16.28 16.11 4.20
CA VAL A 433 -15.22 15.11 3.99
C VAL A 433 -14.51 15.33 2.67
N LYS A 434 -15.27 15.63 1.60
CA LYS A 434 -14.74 15.92 0.27
C LYS A 434 -13.88 17.19 0.27
N ASP A 435 -14.39 18.29 0.80
CA ASP A 435 -13.66 19.57 0.88
C ASP A 435 -12.38 19.43 1.71
N ALA A 436 -12.42 18.68 2.81
CA ALA A 436 -11.25 18.41 3.65
C ALA A 436 -10.17 17.55 2.96
N PHE A 437 -10.56 16.58 2.13
CA PHE A 437 -9.59 15.84 1.32
C PHE A 437 -9.00 16.71 0.20
N GLU A 438 -9.85 17.48 -0.49
CA GLU A 438 -9.43 18.33 -1.59
C GLU A 438 -8.46 19.43 -1.17
N SER A 439 -8.57 19.93 0.08
CA SER A 439 -7.61 20.91 0.61
C SER A 439 -6.20 20.36 0.80
N VAL A 440 -6.03 19.04 0.96
CA VAL A 440 -4.74 18.40 1.27
C VAL A 440 -4.09 17.67 0.10
N TYR A 441 -4.73 17.56 -1.07
CA TYR A 441 -4.17 16.84 -2.24
C TYR A 441 -2.75 17.27 -2.62
N HIS A 442 -2.46 18.58 -2.52
CA HIS A 442 -1.11 19.10 -2.75
C HIS A 442 -0.05 18.47 -1.83
N GLY A 443 -0.38 18.22 -0.57
CA GLY A 443 0.53 17.57 0.38
C GLY A 443 0.74 16.08 0.12
N PHE A 444 -0.16 15.44 -0.64
CA PHE A 444 0.01 14.08 -1.15
C PHE A 444 0.72 14.02 -2.50
N ARG A 445 0.98 15.17 -3.15
CA ARG A 445 1.46 15.26 -4.55
C ARG A 445 0.50 14.57 -5.54
N ILE A 446 -0.80 14.76 -5.33
CA ILE A 446 -1.86 14.27 -6.22
C ILE A 446 -2.80 15.40 -6.62
N ASN A 447 -3.62 15.17 -7.63
CA ASN A 447 -4.59 16.16 -8.12
C ASN A 447 -6.00 15.58 -8.30
N CYS A 448 -6.94 16.48 -8.61
CA CYS A 448 -8.35 16.16 -8.79
C CYS A 448 -8.63 15.10 -9.87
N ASN A 449 -7.89 15.12 -10.97
CA ASN A 449 -8.10 14.18 -12.07
C ASN A 449 -7.72 12.75 -11.65
N GLN A 450 -6.67 12.63 -10.84
CA GLN A 450 -6.19 11.33 -10.32
C GLN A 450 -7.15 10.72 -9.29
N ILE A 451 -7.84 11.55 -8.50
CA ILE A 451 -8.91 11.09 -7.59
C ILE A 451 -10.19 10.76 -8.36
N GLY A 452 -10.58 11.59 -9.32
CA GLY A 452 -11.83 11.43 -10.08
C GLY A 452 -13.08 11.87 -9.30
N GLY A 453 -14.25 11.54 -9.85
CA GLY A 453 -15.56 11.85 -9.25
C GLY A 453 -16.35 10.59 -9.03
N LEU A 454 -17.06 10.47 -7.92
CA LEU A 454 -17.85 9.28 -7.60
C LEU A 454 -19.06 9.20 -8.55
N ILE A 455 -19.12 8.15 -9.37
CA ILE A 455 -20.16 7.98 -10.39
C ILE A 455 -21.21 6.94 -10.01
N GLU A 456 -22.40 7.11 -10.56
CA GLU A 456 -23.42 6.07 -10.63
C GLU A 456 -23.09 5.10 -11.77
N ALA A 457 -22.84 3.84 -11.44
CA ALA A 457 -22.38 2.83 -12.39
C ALA A 457 -23.33 2.60 -13.60
N SER A 458 -24.63 2.81 -13.43
CA SER A 458 -25.62 2.60 -14.50
C SER A 458 -25.63 3.70 -15.56
N SER A 459 -25.22 4.91 -15.20
CA SER A 459 -25.32 6.10 -16.05
C SER A 459 -23.96 6.72 -16.38
N ASP A 460 -22.89 6.29 -15.70
CA ASP A 460 -21.54 6.88 -15.81
C ASP A 460 -21.54 8.40 -15.53
N THR A 461 -22.52 8.85 -14.73
CA THR A 461 -22.67 10.25 -14.32
C THR A 461 -22.27 10.39 -12.85
N PRO A 462 -21.58 11.49 -12.47
CA PRO A 462 -21.29 11.76 -11.06
C PRO A 462 -22.55 11.86 -10.23
N TYR A 463 -22.50 11.36 -9.00
CA TYR A 463 -23.52 11.70 -8.00
C TYR A 463 -23.47 13.20 -7.70
N ASP A 464 -24.61 13.75 -7.27
CA ASP A 464 -24.74 15.17 -6.92
C ASP A 464 -23.73 15.58 -5.84
N GLY A 465 -22.93 16.62 -6.12
CA GLY A 465 -21.85 17.10 -5.25
C GLY A 465 -20.62 16.20 -5.18
N ALA A 466 -20.63 15.05 -5.86
CA ALA A 466 -19.54 14.08 -5.90
C ALA A 466 -18.78 14.11 -7.24
N GLU A 467 -18.98 15.15 -8.04
CA GLU A 467 -18.16 15.41 -9.21
C GLU A 467 -16.68 15.46 -8.80
N ARG A 468 -15.81 15.05 -9.73
CA ARG A 468 -14.38 15.33 -9.61
C ARG A 468 -14.22 16.79 -9.22
N CYS A 469 -13.36 17.09 -8.25
CA CYS A 469 -12.99 18.49 -8.13
C CYS A 469 -12.50 18.94 -9.48
N ARG A 470 -13.01 20.08 -9.88
CA ARG A 470 -12.47 20.71 -11.04
C ARG A 470 -11.23 21.41 -10.50
N ALA A 471 -10.10 21.36 -11.21
CA ALA A 471 -9.34 22.60 -11.32
C ALA A 471 -10.36 23.59 -11.89
N ASN A 472 -10.94 24.42 -11.02
CA ASN A 472 -12.37 24.72 -11.07
C ASN A 472 -12.83 25.10 -12.50
N THR A 473 -13.70 24.36 -13.18
CA THR A 473 -14.09 24.66 -14.58
C THR A 473 -15.21 25.71 -14.65
N GLY A 474 -15.45 26.41 -13.53
CA GLY A 474 -16.03 27.76 -13.49
C GLY A 474 -14.98 28.87 -13.51
N LEU A 475 -13.69 28.53 -13.39
CA LEU A 475 -12.52 29.41 -13.43
C LEU A 475 -11.78 29.16 -14.74
N THR A 476 -12.42 29.48 -15.86
CA THR A 476 -11.74 29.47 -17.16
C THR A 476 -10.54 30.42 -17.10
N ASN A 477 -9.31 29.90 -17.02
CA ASN A 477 -8.06 30.65 -16.98
C ASN A 477 -7.86 31.61 -15.78
N GLU A 478 -8.34 31.29 -14.57
CA GLU A 478 -8.09 32.14 -13.39
C GLU A 478 -6.59 32.39 -13.17
N SER A 479 -5.71 31.46 -13.53
CA SER A 479 -4.25 31.66 -13.48
C SER A 479 -3.78 32.97 -14.12
N LYS A 480 -4.50 33.46 -15.15
CA LYS A 480 -4.20 34.71 -15.89
C LYS A 480 -5.03 35.91 -15.42
N GLU A 481 -5.99 35.73 -14.53
CA GLU A 481 -6.79 36.83 -13.99
C GLU A 481 -5.91 37.74 -13.14
N GLU A 482 -6.04 39.05 -13.34
CA GLU A 482 -5.23 40.05 -12.68
C GLU A 482 -6.04 40.78 -11.62
N PHE A 483 -5.48 40.91 -10.43
CA PHE A 483 -6.01 41.76 -9.36
C PHE A 483 -5.02 42.84 -8.98
N LYS A 484 -5.53 43.86 -8.27
CA LYS A 484 -4.73 44.98 -7.79
C LYS A 484 -4.91 45.14 -6.30
N ILE A 485 -3.80 45.04 -5.57
CA ILE A 485 -3.75 45.38 -4.14
C ILE A 485 -3.62 46.89 -4.03
N GLU A 486 -4.45 47.52 -3.20
CA GLU A 486 -4.37 48.95 -2.94
C GLU A 486 -2.99 49.32 -2.37
N GLY A 487 -2.32 50.31 -2.96
CA GLY A 487 -0.93 50.68 -2.61
C GLY A 487 0.16 49.98 -3.45
N PHE A 488 -0.15 48.93 -4.19
CA PHE A 488 0.79 48.30 -5.14
C PHE A 488 0.65 48.90 -6.55
N LYS A 489 1.79 49.20 -7.20
CA LYS A 489 1.81 49.81 -8.54
C LYS A 489 1.57 48.82 -9.67
N LYS A 490 1.93 47.55 -9.47
CA LYS A 490 1.78 46.48 -10.46
C LYS A 490 0.57 45.63 -10.10
N LYS A 491 -0.18 45.19 -11.11
CA LYS A 491 -1.16 44.12 -10.95
C LYS A 491 -0.44 42.80 -10.73
N MET A 492 -1.12 41.87 -10.06
CA MET A 492 -0.63 40.52 -9.82
C MET A 492 -1.63 39.53 -10.43
N THR A 493 -1.15 38.43 -10.99
CA THR A 493 -2.03 37.36 -11.47
C THR A 493 -2.37 36.39 -10.34
N CYS A 494 -3.44 35.60 -10.52
CA CYS A 494 -3.74 34.54 -9.56
C CYS A 494 -2.66 33.43 -9.57
N SER A 495 -1.98 33.16 -10.69
CA SER A 495 -0.79 32.29 -10.70
C SER A 495 0.37 32.85 -9.88
N GLU A 496 0.66 34.15 -10.00
CA GLU A 496 1.68 34.83 -9.20
C GLU A 496 1.31 34.80 -7.71
N LEU A 497 0.03 34.93 -7.36
CA LEU A 497 -0.47 34.77 -5.99
C LEU A 497 -0.31 33.33 -5.48
N ALA A 498 -0.56 32.33 -6.33
CA ALA A 498 -0.43 30.92 -5.98
C ALA A 498 1.02 30.52 -5.65
N ASN A 499 1.98 31.22 -6.23
CA ASN A 499 3.41 30.96 -6.08
C ASN A 499 4.02 31.69 -4.88
N ILE A 500 3.22 32.45 -4.13
CA ILE A 500 3.63 33.07 -2.88
C ILE A 500 3.33 32.11 -1.72
N SER A 501 4.22 32.08 -0.72
CA SER A 501 4.05 31.25 0.47
C SER A 501 2.67 31.44 1.13
N LEU A 502 2.11 30.34 1.64
CA LEU A 502 0.74 30.25 2.18
C LEU A 502 0.39 31.38 3.17
N GLN A 503 1.34 31.71 4.06
CA GLN A 503 1.17 32.79 5.04
C GLN A 503 0.84 34.14 4.38
N TYR A 504 1.57 34.52 3.34
CA TYR A 504 1.37 35.78 2.64
C TYR A 504 0.19 35.73 1.67
N ARG A 505 -0.03 34.58 1.04
CA ARG A 505 -1.21 34.33 0.20
C ARG A 505 -2.50 34.54 0.99
N ASN A 506 -2.61 33.99 2.20
CA ASN A 506 -3.79 34.17 3.05
C ASN A 506 -4.04 35.65 3.41
N VAL A 507 -2.97 36.42 3.66
CA VAL A 507 -3.07 37.86 3.93
C VAL A 507 -3.57 38.63 2.70
N ILE A 508 -3.12 38.24 1.50
CA ILE A 508 -3.55 38.88 0.25
C ILE A 508 -4.99 38.49 -0.09
N CYS A 509 -5.38 37.24 0.17
CA CYS A 509 -6.71 36.72 -0.12
C CYS A 509 -7.84 37.33 0.72
N VAL A 510 -7.55 37.89 1.88
CA VAL A 510 -8.53 38.66 2.67
C VAL A 510 -8.66 40.12 2.23
N THR A 511 -7.89 40.55 1.21
CA THR A 511 -8.02 41.88 0.63
C THR A 511 -9.30 41.95 -0.21
N PRO A 512 -10.14 43.00 -0.07
CA PRO A 512 -11.38 43.13 -0.84
C PRO A 512 -11.14 43.03 -2.35
N GLY A 513 -11.94 42.22 -3.04
CA GLY A 513 -11.82 42.00 -4.49
C GLY A 513 -10.87 40.87 -4.87
N VAL A 514 -9.99 40.40 -3.96
CA VAL A 514 -8.99 39.38 -4.29
C VAL A 514 -9.59 37.98 -4.23
N ALA A 515 -10.35 37.64 -3.18
CA ALA A 515 -11.02 36.34 -3.11
C ALA A 515 -12.12 36.18 -4.16
N GLU A 516 -12.69 37.28 -4.67
CA GLU A 516 -13.63 37.23 -5.79
C GLU A 516 -12.93 37.03 -7.15
N THR A 517 -11.71 37.56 -7.31
CA THR A 517 -10.92 37.46 -8.57
C THR A 517 -10.08 36.18 -8.64
N CYS A 518 -9.48 35.78 -7.51
CA CYS A 518 -8.58 34.64 -7.39
C CYS A 518 -9.14 33.62 -6.39
N ARG A 519 -10.43 33.31 -6.53
CA ARG A 519 -11.16 32.39 -5.67
C ARG A 519 -10.47 31.04 -5.54
N GLY A 520 -10.04 30.44 -6.65
CA GLY A 520 -9.39 29.12 -6.65
C GLY A 520 -8.05 29.15 -5.92
N THR A 521 -7.23 30.16 -6.23
CA THR A 521 -5.95 30.41 -5.54
C THR A 521 -6.11 30.67 -4.04
N CYS A 522 -7.14 31.43 -3.66
CA CYS A 522 -7.38 31.80 -2.26
C CYS A 522 -8.01 30.70 -1.41
N LEU A 523 -8.71 29.76 -2.04
CA LEU A 523 -9.22 28.55 -1.39
C LEU A 523 -8.19 27.41 -1.39
N GLY A 524 -7.00 27.61 -1.99
CA GLY A 524 -5.99 26.56 -2.15
C GLY A 524 -6.37 25.48 -3.18
N THR A 525 -7.47 25.69 -3.92
CA THR A 525 -8.00 24.72 -4.90
C THR A 525 -7.36 24.85 -6.29
N CYS A 526 -6.59 25.90 -6.52
CA CYS A 526 -5.78 26.09 -7.72
C CYS A 526 -4.42 26.72 -7.39
N GLY A 527 -3.32 26.23 -7.97
CA GLY A 527 -1.99 26.79 -7.74
C GLY A 527 -0.87 25.93 -8.34
N CYS A 528 0.36 26.42 -8.27
CA CYS A 528 1.54 25.63 -8.62
C CYS A 528 1.99 24.81 -7.41
N TYR A 529 1.71 23.52 -7.43
CA TYR A 529 2.11 22.56 -6.41
C TYR A 529 3.12 21.54 -6.94
N ASP A 530 3.45 21.61 -8.22
CA ASP A 530 4.55 20.85 -8.81
C ASP A 530 5.84 21.11 -8.03
N ASP A 531 6.52 20.03 -7.62
CA ASP A 531 7.83 20.12 -7.01
C ASP A 531 8.83 20.67 -8.06
N PRO A 532 9.49 21.82 -7.81
CA PRO A 532 10.42 22.40 -8.77
C PRO A 532 11.52 21.43 -9.21
N ASN A 533 11.92 20.51 -8.32
CA ASN A 533 12.97 19.54 -8.59
C ASN A 533 12.44 18.23 -9.20
N GLN A 534 11.12 18.08 -9.38
CA GLN A 534 10.55 16.86 -9.93
C GLN A 534 11.00 16.66 -11.37
N GLU A 535 11.79 15.60 -11.58
CA GLU A 535 12.30 15.23 -12.89
C GLU A 535 11.21 14.60 -13.76
N TYR A 536 11.23 14.90 -15.05
CA TYR A 536 10.39 14.27 -16.05
C TYR A 536 11.24 13.57 -17.12
N LEU A 537 10.70 12.49 -17.69
CA LEU A 537 11.41 11.65 -18.64
C LEU A 537 11.05 11.98 -20.09
N ASN A 538 11.85 11.45 -21.01
CA ASN A 538 11.57 11.55 -22.44
C ASN A 538 10.34 10.70 -22.80
N LYS A 539 9.89 10.78 -24.06
CA LYS A 539 8.70 10.07 -24.52
C LYS A 539 8.81 8.54 -24.36
N GLN A 540 10.02 7.99 -24.33
CA GLN A 540 10.28 6.55 -24.17
C GLN A 540 10.42 6.15 -22.70
N GLU A 541 10.34 7.10 -21.77
CA GLU A 541 10.56 6.91 -20.34
C GLU A 541 11.92 6.32 -19.96
N THR A 542 12.95 6.56 -20.78
CA THR A 542 14.27 5.95 -20.60
C THR A 542 15.32 6.89 -20.03
N GLU A 543 15.11 8.20 -20.14
CA GLU A 543 16.10 9.22 -19.76
C GLU A 543 15.40 10.45 -19.19
N ILE A 544 15.99 11.05 -18.15
CA ILE A 544 15.59 12.34 -17.58
C ILE A 544 15.93 13.46 -18.56
N VAL A 545 14.96 14.33 -18.84
CA VAL A 545 15.09 15.43 -19.83
C VAL A 545 14.94 16.82 -19.21
N GLY A 546 14.59 16.91 -17.94
CA GLY A 546 14.51 18.16 -17.19
C GLY A 546 13.69 18.02 -15.92
N THR A 547 13.52 19.12 -15.20
CA THR A 547 12.68 19.24 -13.99
C THR A 547 11.45 20.11 -14.22
N CYS A 548 10.46 20.06 -13.33
CA CYS A 548 9.33 20.98 -13.43
C CYS A 548 9.78 22.46 -13.39
N GLU A 549 10.83 22.81 -12.64
CA GLU A 549 11.42 24.17 -12.67
C GLU A 549 11.91 24.58 -14.07
N ASP A 550 12.51 23.66 -14.83
CA ASP A 550 12.91 23.92 -16.22
C ASP A 550 11.70 24.26 -17.10
N LEU A 551 10.52 23.72 -16.78
CA LEU A 551 9.28 24.01 -17.48
C LEU A 551 8.60 25.29 -16.98
N PHE A 552 8.74 25.65 -15.70
CA PHE A 552 8.19 26.88 -15.12
C PHE A 552 8.65 28.13 -15.90
N THR A 553 9.86 28.06 -16.47
CA THR A 553 10.50 29.17 -17.18
C THR A 553 10.50 29.02 -18.69
N ASP A 554 9.97 27.92 -19.24
CA ASP A 554 9.96 27.63 -20.67
C ASP A 554 8.66 28.11 -21.35
N PHE A 555 8.76 29.10 -22.23
CA PHE A 555 7.62 29.60 -23.03
C PHE A 555 6.98 28.55 -23.94
N LYS A 556 7.58 27.37 -24.10
CA LYS A 556 7.05 26.23 -24.86
C LYS A 556 6.59 25.07 -23.98
N TYR A 557 6.42 25.27 -22.67
CA TYR A 557 5.98 24.21 -21.75
C TYR A 557 4.70 23.51 -22.27
N ALA A 558 3.71 24.25 -22.75
CA ALA A 558 2.47 23.69 -23.30
C ALA A 558 2.70 22.77 -24.51
N GLU A 559 3.69 23.08 -25.36
CA GLU A 559 4.08 22.21 -26.48
C GLU A 559 4.77 20.92 -26.00
N LYS A 560 5.59 21.03 -24.95
CA LYS A 560 6.27 19.88 -24.32
C LYS A 560 5.28 18.96 -23.59
N CYS A 561 4.35 19.53 -22.83
CA CYS A 561 3.28 18.81 -22.13
C CYS A 561 2.40 17.98 -23.09
N ASN A 562 2.20 18.48 -24.31
CA ASN A 562 1.46 17.75 -25.34
C ASN A 562 2.27 16.66 -26.05
N LYS A 563 3.60 16.66 -25.94
CA LYS A 563 4.50 15.74 -26.67
C LYS A 563 5.11 14.65 -25.80
N ILE A 564 5.20 14.89 -24.49
CA ILE A 564 5.80 14.00 -23.51
C ILE A 564 4.66 13.53 -22.60
N GLU A 565 4.24 12.28 -22.77
CA GLU A 565 2.98 11.75 -22.20
C GLU A 565 2.97 11.74 -20.66
N ASN A 566 4.14 11.57 -20.03
CA ASN A 566 4.25 11.57 -18.57
C ASN A 566 4.50 12.96 -17.96
N LEU A 567 4.65 14.01 -18.79
CA LEU A 567 4.87 15.38 -18.28
C LEU A 567 3.64 15.89 -17.54
N LEU A 568 2.43 15.52 -18.01
CA LEU A 568 1.18 15.83 -17.34
C LEU A 568 1.06 15.12 -15.98
N PHE A 569 1.82 14.04 -15.78
CA PHE A 569 1.85 13.31 -14.52
C PHE A 569 2.90 13.88 -13.56
N PHE A 570 4.10 14.23 -14.05
CA PHE A 570 5.19 14.76 -13.22
C PHE A 570 5.06 16.24 -12.92
N CYS A 571 4.56 17.03 -13.88
CA CYS A 571 4.41 18.48 -13.77
C CYS A 571 2.99 18.94 -14.20
N PRO A 572 1.92 18.39 -13.58
CA PRO A 572 0.55 18.70 -13.95
C PRO A 572 0.23 20.20 -13.88
N ASP A 573 0.68 20.88 -12.83
CA ASP A 573 0.33 22.28 -12.62
C ASP A 573 1.08 23.22 -13.59
N VAL A 574 2.30 22.86 -14.02
CA VAL A 574 2.96 23.54 -15.14
C VAL A 574 2.17 23.34 -16.40
N CYS A 575 1.80 22.10 -16.69
CA CYS A 575 1.09 21.77 -17.92
C CYS A 575 -0.29 22.44 -17.99
N ASP A 576 -0.92 22.65 -16.83
CA ASP A 576 -2.17 23.39 -16.70
C ASP A 576 -1.99 24.91 -16.58
N GLY A 577 -0.74 25.41 -16.58
CA GLY A 577 -0.40 26.83 -16.62
C GLY A 577 -0.59 27.57 -15.30
N TRP A 578 -0.44 26.88 -14.17
CA TRP A 578 -0.48 27.44 -12.81
C TRP A 578 0.89 27.82 -12.28
N CYS A 579 1.95 27.20 -12.81
CA CYS A 579 3.34 27.53 -12.50
C CYS A 579 3.85 28.62 -13.44
N ASP A 580 3.85 29.86 -12.96
CA ASP A 580 4.31 31.05 -13.71
C ASP A 580 5.33 31.87 -12.89
N HIS A 581 6.11 32.70 -13.59
CA HIS A 581 7.24 33.43 -13.02
C HIS A 581 6.80 34.41 -11.91
N ILE A 582 7.37 34.33 -10.70
CA ILE A 582 7.22 35.40 -9.70
C ILE A 582 8.04 36.62 -10.19
N PRO A 583 7.44 37.79 -10.49
CA PRO A 583 8.19 38.99 -10.88
C PRO A 583 8.79 39.72 -9.67
N PHE A 584 8.35 39.36 -8.47
CA PHE A 584 8.75 39.97 -7.22
C PHE A 584 9.88 39.16 -6.58
N GLY A 585 11.12 39.42 -7.00
CA GLY A 585 12.28 38.96 -6.23
C GLY A 585 13.42 38.32 -7.01
N LYS A 586 13.87 38.91 -8.12
CA LYS A 586 15.32 38.97 -8.38
C LYS A 586 15.79 40.40 -8.17
N LYS A 587 16.11 40.70 -6.92
CA LYS A 587 17.23 41.56 -6.52
C LYS A 587 17.76 41.08 -5.18
#